data_AF-A0A660SPF7-F1
#
_entry.id   AF-A0A660SPF7-F1
#
_cell.length_a   1.000
_cell.length_b   1.000
_cell.length_c   1.000
_cell.angle_alpha   90.00
_cell.angle_beta   90.00
_cell.angle_gamma   90.00
#
_symmetry.space_group_name_H-M   'P 1'
#
loop_
_entity.id
_entity.type
_entity.pdbx_description
1 polymer ?
#
loop_
_entity_poly.entity_id
_entity_poly.type
_entity_poly.pdbx_seq_one_letter_code
_entity_poly.pdbx_strand_id
1 'polypeptide(L)'
;NTVKFFPAGASGGLAKLKALYGPYGDVRFVPTGGINAGNLSEWLAHPAIIACGGSWLVAKNLLAAGNWDDVIRLTKEAVAAAG
;
A
#
# COMPACT_ATOMS: atom_id res chain seq x y z
N ASN A 1 -10.23 6.54 -13.96
CA ASN A 1 -11.14 6.48 -12.78
C ASN A 1 -10.40 5.99 -11.54
N THR A 2 -9.20 6.49 -11.27
CA THR A 2 -8.34 6.00 -10.17
C THR A 2 -8.16 7.09 -9.12
N VAL A 3 -8.33 6.75 -7.85
CA VAL A 3 -8.22 7.69 -6.72
C VAL A 3 -7.35 7.16 -5.60
N LYS A 4 -6.78 8.06 -4.80
CA LYS A 4 -6.06 7.73 -3.57
C LYS A 4 -7.06 7.51 -2.43
N PHE A 5 -6.91 6.41 -1.69
CA PHE A 5 -7.64 6.17 -0.44
C PHE A 5 -6.70 6.43 0.74
N PHE A 6 -6.92 7.53 1.46
CA PHE A 6 -6.00 8.00 2.50
C PHE A 6 -6.76 8.68 3.65
N PRO A 7 -6.32 8.48 4.92
CA PRO A 7 -5.33 7.50 5.39
C PRO A 7 -5.94 6.09 5.51
N ALA A 8 -5.54 5.17 4.64
CA ALA A 8 -6.22 3.89 4.41
C ALA A 8 -6.53 3.07 5.68
N GLY A 9 -5.53 2.83 6.53
CA GLY A 9 -5.71 2.09 7.78
C GLY A 9 -6.67 2.78 8.76
N ALA A 10 -6.47 4.08 8.99
CA ALA A 10 -7.29 4.86 9.93
C ALA A 10 -8.70 5.15 9.39
N SER A 11 -8.90 5.13 8.07
CA SER A 11 -10.20 5.30 7.42
C SER A 11 -11.04 4.01 7.36
N GLY A 12 -10.72 2.99 8.17
CA GLY A 12 -11.46 1.73 8.23
C GLY A 12 -10.90 0.61 7.34
N GLY A 13 -9.68 0.78 6.82
CA GLY A 13 -8.91 -0.28 6.20
C GLY A 13 -9.55 -0.89 4.94
N LEU A 14 -9.14 -2.12 4.64
CA LEU A 14 -9.59 -2.84 3.46
C LEU A 14 -11.10 -3.10 3.50
N ALA A 15 -11.69 -3.26 4.69
CA ALA A 15 -13.13 -3.43 4.87
C ALA A 15 -13.92 -2.20 4.37
N LYS A 16 -13.48 -0.99 4.72
CA LYS A 16 -14.11 0.24 4.21
C LYS A 16 -13.95 0.36 2.69
N LEU A 17 -12.77 0.04 2.16
CA LEU A 17 -12.53 0.11 0.72
C LEU A 17 -13.43 -0.86 -0.06
N LYS A 18 -13.59 -2.10 0.43
CA LYS A 18 -14.53 -3.09 -0.13
C LYS A 18 -15.97 -2.55 -0.14
N ALA A 19 -16.40 -1.90 0.95
CA ALA A 19 -17.72 -1.30 1.03
C ALA A 19 -17.91 -0.11 0.05
N LEU A 20 -16.86 0.68 -0.19
CA LEU A 20 -16.89 1.76 -1.18
C LEU A 20 -16.91 1.21 -2.62
N TYR A 21 -16.22 0.11 -2.89
CA TYR A 21 -16.21 -0.49 -4.22
C TYR A 21 -17.60 -0.97 -4.69
N GLY A 22 -18.49 -1.37 -3.77
CA GLY A 22 -19.86 -1.78 -4.09
C GLY A 22 -20.62 -0.77 -4.97
N PRO A 23 -20.87 0.47 -4.48
CA PRO A 23 -21.53 1.52 -5.27
C PRO A 23 -20.62 2.19 -6.31
N TYR A 24 -19.29 2.08 -6.18
CA TYR A 24 -18.32 2.70 -7.07
C TYR A 24 -17.51 1.67 -7.85
N GLY A 25 -18.17 0.66 -8.43
CA GLY A 25 -17.52 -0.51 -9.05
C GLY A 25 -16.54 -0.21 -10.19
N ASP A 26 -16.65 0.97 -10.83
CA ASP A 26 -15.70 1.40 -11.85
C ASP A 26 -14.46 2.10 -11.25
N VAL A 27 -14.49 2.51 -9.99
CA VAL A 27 -13.38 3.24 -9.37
C VAL A 27 -12.28 2.29 -8.93
N ARG A 28 -11.03 2.63 -9.29
CA ARG A 28 -9.83 1.95 -8.80
C ARG A 28 -9.16 2.78 -7.71
N PHE A 29 -8.47 2.09 -6.80
CA PHE A 29 -7.92 2.70 -5.60
C PHE A 29 -6.41 2.50 -5.47
N VAL A 30 -5.76 3.50 -4.89
CA VAL A 30 -4.39 3.44 -4.37
C VAL A 30 -4.44 3.72 -2.86
N PRO A 31 -4.54 2.68 -2.01
CA PRO A 31 -4.50 2.83 -0.55
C PRO A 31 -3.16 3.41 -0.11
N THR A 32 -3.17 4.36 0.82
CA THR A 32 -1.95 4.93 1.41
C THR A 32 -2.19 5.27 2.87
N GLY A 33 -1.19 5.01 3.72
CA GLY A 33 -1.26 5.26 5.17
C GLY A 33 -1.63 3.99 5.94
N GLY A 34 -0.67 3.49 6.72
CA GLY A 34 -0.79 2.21 7.43
C GLY A 34 -0.42 0.97 6.61
N ILE A 35 0.04 1.13 5.37
CA ILE A 35 0.55 0.02 4.54
C ILE A 35 2.00 -0.32 4.95
N ASN A 36 2.30 -1.60 5.08
CA ASN A 36 3.62 -2.15 5.42
C ASN A 36 3.81 -3.56 4.81
N ALA A 37 5.00 -4.14 4.97
CA ALA A 37 5.32 -5.47 4.45
C ALA A 37 4.36 -6.58 4.91
N GLY A 38 3.81 -6.47 6.13
CA GLY A 38 2.92 -7.49 6.70
C GLY A 38 1.48 -7.45 6.17
N ASN A 39 1.06 -6.36 5.51
CA ASN A 39 -0.31 -6.22 4.99
C ASN A 39 -0.39 -5.92 3.49
N LEU A 40 0.73 -5.68 2.82
CA LEU A 40 0.76 -5.29 1.40
C LEU A 40 -0.03 -6.27 0.51
N SER A 41 0.24 -7.57 0.62
CA SER A 41 -0.41 -8.60 -0.20
C SER A 41 -1.93 -8.67 0.02
N GLU A 42 -2.40 -8.43 1.25
CA GLU A 42 -3.84 -8.41 1.56
C GLU A 42 -4.57 -7.29 0.80
N TRP A 43 -3.95 -6.10 0.72
CA TRP A 43 -4.50 -4.99 -0.05
C TRP A 43 -4.47 -5.30 -1.55
N LEU A 44 -3.34 -5.75 -2.09
CA LEU A 44 -3.18 -5.99 -3.53
C LEU A 44 -4.04 -7.15 -4.05
N ALA A 45 -4.49 -8.06 -3.18
CA ALA A 45 -5.38 -9.16 -3.57
C ALA A 45 -6.78 -8.70 -4.04
N HIS A 46 -7.21 -7.48 -3.72
CA HIS A 46 -8.52 -6.99 -4.15
C HIS A 46 -8.47 -6.33 -5.53
N PRO A 47 -9.34 -6.71 -6.49
CA PRO A 47 -9.26 -6.22 -7.87
C PRO A 47 -9.46 -4.71 -7.99
N ALA A 48 -10.19 -4.07 -7.07
CA ALA A 48 -10.33 -2.61 -7.08
C ALA A 48 -9.01 -1.86 -6.80
N ILE A 49 -8.01 -2.52 -6.23
CA ILE A 49 -6.73 -1.90 -5.87
C ILE A 49 -5.72 -2.16 -6.99
N ILE A 50 -5.06 -1.10 -7.46
CA ILE A 50 -4.07 -1.19 -8.55
C ILE A 50 -2.62 -1.05 -8.07
N ALA A 51 -2.43 -0.45 -6.90
CA ALA A 51 -1.14 -0.20 -6.28
C ALA A 51 -1.38 0.18 -4.81
N CYS A 52 -0.35 0.07 -3.97
CA CYS A 52 -0.37 0.60 -2.61
C CYS A 52 0.78 1.57 -2.40
N GLY A 53 0.57 2.58 -1.55
CA GLY A 53 1.59 3.52 -1.12
C GLY A 53 1.99 3.29 0.34
N GLY A 54 3.28 3.17 0.62
CA GLY A 54 3.79 3.15 1.99
C GLY A 54 5.23 3.61 2.10
N SER A 55 5.58 4.11 3.28
CA SER A 55 6.87 4.76 3.53
C SER A 55 7.95 3.82 4.07
N TRP A 56 7.63 2.57 4.40
CA TRP A 56 8.56 1.67 5.10
C TRP A 56 9.80 1.34 4.25
N LEU A 57 9.66 1.31 2.92
CA LEU A 57 10.73 1.06 1.96
C LEU A 57 11.83 2.12 2.00
N VAL A 58 11.45 3.36 2.29
CA VAL A 58 12.28 4.57 2.27
C VAL A 58 12.12 5.32 3.59
N ALA A 59 12.16 4.57 4.70
CA ALA A 59 12.00 5.12 6.03
C ALA A 59 13.07 6.19 6.31
N LYS A 60 12.67 7.29 6.96
CA LYS A 60 13.54 8.47 7.17
C LYS A 60 14.89 8.10 7.82
N ASN A 61 14.88 7.16 8.77
CA ASN A 61 16.09 6.69 9.44
C ASN A 61 17.03 5.93 8.50
N LEU A 62 16.52 5.13 7.56
CA LEU A 62 17.33 4.43 6.56
C LEU A 62 17.99 5.42 5.61
N LEU A 63 17.24 6.42 5.15
CA LEU A 63 17.75 7.47 4.28
C LEU A 63 18.81 8.33 4.98
N ALA A 64 18.54 8.74 6.23
CA ALA A 64 19.48 9.55 7.01
C ALA A 64 20.78 8.80 7.34
N ALA A 65 20.71 7.48 7.53
CA ALA A 65 21.87 6.63 7.78
C ALA A 65 22.61 6.19 6.50
N GLY A 66 22.06 6.46 5.31
CA GLY A 66 22.62 5.95 4.06
C GLY A 66 22.53 4.43 3.91
N ASN A 67 21.56 3.78 4.57
CA ASN A 67 21.36 2.33 4.56
C ASN A 67 20.71 1.86 3.25
N TRP A 68 21.41 2.02 2.14
CA TRP A 68 20.90 1.68 0.81
C TRP A 68 20.62 0.19 0.64
N ASP A 69 21.42 -0.68 1.29
CA ASP A 69 21.21 -2.12 1.26
C ASP A 69 19.85 -2.52 1.87
N ASP A 70 19.44 -1.87 2.96
CA ASP A 70 18.12 -2.09 3.55
C ASP A 70 17.00 -1.57 2.66
N VAL A 71 17.16 -0.39 2.04
CA VAL A 71 16.19 0.14 1.07
C VAL A 71 16.01 -0.83 -0.10
N ILE A 72 17.11 -1.35 -0.65
CA ILE A 72 17.09 -2.33 -1.74
C ILE A 72 16.39 -3.62 -1.29
N ARG A 73 16.75 -4.15 -0.12
CA ARG A 73 16.16 -5.38 0.44
C ARG A 73 14.65 -5.22 0.63
N LEU A 74 14.20 -4.17 1.31
CA LEU A 74 12.79 -3.89 1.56
C LEU A 74 12.01 -3.68 0.26
N THR A 75 12.63 -3.01 -0.73
CA THR A 75 12.02 -2.83 -2.06
C THR A 75 11.84 -4.17 -2.78
N LYS A 76 12.84 -5.04 -2.77
CA LYS A 76 12.75 -6.39 -3.36
C LYS A 76 11.68 -7.23 -2.67
N GLU A 77 11.63 -7.21 -1.34
CA GLU A 77 10.60 -7.91 -0.55
C GLU A 77 9.19 -7.42 -0.92
N ALA A 78 8.99 -6.12 -1.07
CA ALA A 78 7.69 -5.55 -1.44
C ALA A 78 7.27 -5.88 -2.88
N VAL A 79 8.22 -5.88 -3.83
CA VAL A 79 7.95 -6.31 -5.21
C VAL A 79 7.60 -7.79 -5.24
N ALA A 80 8.31 -8.64 -4.51
CA ALA A 80 8.01 -10.07 -4.40
C ALA A 80 6.64 -10.33 -3.76
N ALA A 81 6.25 -9.54 -2.76
CA ALA A 81 4.94 -9.64 -2.12
C ALA A 81 3.77 -9.10 -2.99
N ALA A 82 4.08 -8.36 -4.05
CA ALA A 82 3.11 -7.79 -4.99
C ALA A 82 2.87 -8.65 -6.25
N GLY A 83 3.71 -9.67 -6.48
CA GLY A 83 3.64 -10.60 -7.62
C GLY A 83 3.28 -12.01 -7.19
#